data_AF-A0A7R9G603-F1
#
_entry.id   AF-A0A7R9G603-F1
#
_cell.length_a   1.000
_cell.length_b   1.000
_cell.length_c   1.000
_cell.angle_alpha   90.00
_cell.angle_beta   90.00
_cell.angle_gamma   90.00
#
_symmetry.space_group_name_H-M   'P 1'
#
loop_
_entity.id
_entity.type
_entity.pdbx_description
1 polymer ?
#
loop_
_entity_poly.entity_id
_entity_poly.type
_entity_poly.pdbx_seq_one_letter_code
_entity_poly.pdbx_strand_id
1 'polypeptide(L)'
;MLRLRWDHRVNLIGDKVLNPMIHCCDKCLKPILIYGRMIPCKHVFCLSCAKREDKVCPRCLEKVTRVEQTGLGTVFMCTHGGTRYGNAGCRRTYLSQRDLQVSSI
;
A
#
# COMPACT_ATOMS: atom_id res chain seq x y z
N MET A 1 -0.67 29.32 34.90
CA MET A 1 -1.01 28.32 33.87
C MET A 1 -1.54 29.06 32.64
N LEU A 2 -0.79 29.11 31.55
CA LEU A 2 -1.18 29.84 30.32
C LEU A 2 -2.37 29.15 29.66
N ARG A 3 -3.49 29.86 29.57
CA ARG A 3 -4.75 29.37 28.99
C ARG A 3 -4.72 29.62 27.47
N LEU A 4 -4.14 28.68 26.72
CA LEU A 4 -4.09 28.75 25.25
C LEU A 4 -5.53 28.71 24.70
N ARG A 5 -5.91 29.73 23.92
CA ARG A 5 -7.20 29.80 23.23
C ARG A 5 -7.04 29.24 21.82
N TRP A 6 -7.84 28.23 21.49
CA TRP A 6 -7.79 27.46 20.23
C TRP A 6 -8.88 27.90 19.23
N ASP A 7 -9.35 29.14 19.34
CA ASP A 7 -10.44 29.73 18.56
C ASP A 7 -9.97 30.52 17.33
N HIS A 8 -8.69 30.44 17.01
CA HIS A 8 -8.12 31.20 15.90
C HIS A 8 -8.66 30.67 14.56
N ARG A 9 -9.16 31.58 13.72
CA ARG A 9 -9.59 31.26 12.36
C ARG A 9 -8.37 30.85 11.54
N VAL A 10 -8.24 29.56 11.29
CA VAL A 10 -7.24 29.01 10.37
C VAL A 10 -7.83 28.90 8.97
N ASN A 11 -7.05 29.32 7.97
CA ASN A 11 -7.39 29.12 6.58
C ASN A 11 -6.68 27.84 6.11
N LEU A 12 -7.39 26.71 6.13
CA LEU A 12 -6.85 25.43 5.69
C LEU A 12 -6.75 25.44 4.16
N ILE A 13 -5.53 25.33 3.63
CA ILE A 13 -5.25 25.29 2.19
C ILE A 13 -4.87 23.86 1.82
N GLY A 14 -5.53 23.30 0.81
CA GLY A 14 -5.28 21.96 0.28
C GLY A 14 -6.48 21.02 0.41
N ASP A 15 -6.55 20.01 -0.45
CA ASP A 15 -7.59 19.00 -0.38
C ASP A 15 -7.35 18.03 0.76
N LYS A 16 -8.35 17.90 1.64
CA LYS A 16 -8.36 16.83 2.63
C LYS A 16 -8.54 15.51 1.88
N VAL A 17 -7.46 14.77 1.70
CA VAL A 17 -7.55 13.38 1.25
C VAL A 17 -8.25 12.58 2.36
N LEU A 18 -9.55 12.37 2.21
CA LEU A 18 -10.37 11.63 3.17
C LEU A 18 -9.98 10.15 3.09
N ASN A 19 -9.41 9.65 4.18
CA ASN A 19 -9.12 8.23 4.42
C ASN A 19 -8.46 7.51 3.23
N PRO A 20 -7.28 7.96 2.75
CA PRO A 20 -6.56 7.20 1.74
C PRO A 20 -6.32 5.79 2.29
N MET A 21 -6.60 4.77 1.47
CA MET A 21 -6.36 3.40 1.87
C MET A 21 -4.85 3.18 1.99
N ILE A 22 -4.35 3.15 3.23
CA ILE A 22 -2.95 2.88 3.53
C ILE A 22 -2.83 1.43 3.95
N HIS A 23 -2.01 0.67 3.23
CA HIS A 23 -1.68 -0.70 3.59
C HIS A 23 -0.45 -0.72 4.49
N CYS A 24 -0.41 -1.67 5.43
CA CYS A 24 0.79 -1.96 6.20
C CYS A 24 1.70 -2.91 5.41
N CYS A 25 3.00 -2.70 5.53
CA CYS A 25 4.00 -3.58 4.94
C CYS A 25 4.11 -4.88 5.73
N ASP A 26 4.00 -6.02 5.05
CA ASP A 26 4.00 -7.33 5.69
C ASP A 26 5.37 -7.68 6.32
N LYS A 27 6.47 -7.02 5.90
CA LYS A 27 7.83 -7.26 6.43
C LYS A 27 8.19 -6.41 7.65
N CYS A 28 7.89 -5.11 7.62
CA CYS A 28 8.25 -4.18 8.71
C CYS A 28 7.06 -3.76 9.58
N LEU A 29 5.84 -4.17 9.23
CA LEU A 29 4.58 -3.85 9.92
C LEU A 29 4.26 -2.35 10.04
N LYS A 30 4.96 -1.51 9.27
CA LYS A 30 4.74 -0.06 9.21
C LYS A 30 3.81 0.31 8.06
N PRO A 31 3.05 1.42 8.17
CA PRO A 31 2.24 1.94 7.07
C PRO A 31 3.12 2.29 5.86
N ILE A 32 2.67 1.93 4.67
CA ILE A 32 3.40 2.16 3.42
C ILE A 32 3.08 3.56 2.89
N LEU A 33 4.07 4.44 2.86
CA LEU A 33 3.97 5.76 2.21
C LEU A 33 4.30 5.69 0.72
N ILE A 34 5.30 4.88 0.37
CA ILE A 34 5.73 4.66 -1.00
C ILE A 34 5.76 3.15 -1.22
N TYR A 35 4.96 2.68 -2.17
CA TYR A 35 4.83 1.27 -2.49
C TYR A 35 5.97 0.82 -3.39
N GLY A 36 6.61 -0.30 -3.02
CA GLY A 36 7.45 -1.09 -3.90
C GLY A 36 6.66 -2.30 -4.39
N ARG A 37 6.25 -2.27 -5.66
CA ARG A 37 5.48 -3.32 -6.32
C ARG A 37 6.42 -4.33 -6.97
N MET A 38 6.30 -5.59 -6.55
CA MET A 38 7.12 -6.70 -7.02
C MET A 38 6.60 -7.23 -8.36
N ILE A 39 7.45 -7.28 -9.38
CA ILE A 39 7.11 -7.84 -10.70
C ILE A 39 7.82 -9.20 -10.86
N PRO A 40 7.12 -10.27 -11.26
CA PRO A 40 5.75 -10.32 -11.81
C PRO A 40 4.64 -10.67 -10.82
N CYS A 41 4.95 -11.01 -9.57
CA CYS A 41 3.97 -11.55 -8.61
C CYS A 41 2.89 -10.55 -8.15
N LYS A 42 3.11 -9.24 -8.36
CA LYS A 42 2.19 -8.13 -8.06
C LYS A 42 1.95 -7.87 -6.56
N HIS A 43 2.73 -8.45 -5.66
CA HIS A 43 2.69 -8.10 -4.23
C HIS A 43 3.37 -6.75 -3.99
N VAL A 44 2.97 -6.08 -2.91
CA VAL A 44 3.51 -4.75 -2.55
C VAL A 44 4.10 -4.76 -1.15
N PHE A 45 5.17 -4.01 -0.98
CA PHE A 45 5.82 -3.76 0.31
C PHE A 45 6.18 -2.27 0.43
N CYS A 46 6.71 -1.88 1.58
CA CYS A 46 7.37 -0.58 1.70
C CYS A 46 8.54 -0.49 0.71
N LEU A 47 8.75 0.64 0.02
CA LEU A 47 9.80 0.75 -1.00
C LEU A 47 11.19 0.35 -0.48
N SER A 48 11.53 0.73 0.75
CA SER A 48 12.80 0.35 1.38
C SER A 48 12.90 -1.15 1.67
N CYS A 49 11.79 -1.79 2.03
CA CYS A 49 11.71 -3.23 2.20
C CYS A 49 11.92 -3.92 0.85
N ALA A 50 11.17 -3.48 -0.17
CA ALA A 50 11.21 -4.09 -1.48
C ALA A 50 12.59 -4.00 -2.14
N LYS A 51 13.29 -2.87 -1.99
CA LYS A 51 14.65 -2.68 -2.52
C LYS A 51 15.72 -3.52 -1.81
N ARG A 52 15.47 -3.94 -0.57
CA ARG A 52 16.43 -4.73 0.22
C ARG A 52 16.34 -6.23 -0.06
N GLU A 53 15.26 -6.72 -0.65
CA GLU A 53 15.14 -8.15 -0.96
C GLU A 53 16.01 -8.57 -2.14
N ASP A 54 16.60 -9.76 -2.06
CA ASP A 54 17.42 -10.40 -3.10
C ASP A 54 16.58 -10.92 -4.26
N LYS A 55 15.76 -10.07 -4.87
CA LYS A 55 14.95 -10.43 -6.05
C LYS A 55 14.02 -11.63 -5.80
N VAL A 56 13.55 -11.82 -4.57
CA VAL A 56 12.54 -12.83 -4.20
C VAL A 56 11.45 -12.17 -3.37
N CYS A 57 10.19 -12.49 -3.66
CA CYS A 57 9.05 -11.94 -2.94
C CYS A 57 8.94 -12.57 -1.55
N PRO A 58 8.96 -11.81 -0.45
CA PRO A 58 8.85 -12.37 0.91
C PRO A 58 7.55 -13.12 1.19
N ARG A 59 6.49 -12.87 0.41
CA ARG A 59 5.15 -13.44 0.64
C ARG A 59 4.89 -14.73 -0.12
N CYS A 60 5.28 -14.78 -1.39
CA CYS A 60 5.03 -15.96 -2.25
C CYS A 60 6.30 -16.71 -2.63
N LEU A 61 7.48 -16.24 -2.21
CA LEU A 61 8.79 -16.83 -2.50
C LEU A 61 9.13 -16.94 -4.00
N GLU A 62 8.35 -16.27 -4.85
CA GLU A 62 8.58 -16.20 -6.29
C GLU A 62 9.71 -15.22 -6.63
N LYS A 63 10.41 -15.50 -7.73
CA LYS A 63 11.47 -14.63 -8.24
C LYS A 63 10.88 -13.30 -8.71
N VAL A 64 11.50 -12.21 -8.28
CA VAL A 64 11.17 -10.83 -8.62
C VAL A 64 12.19 -10.32 -9.63
N THR A 65 11.72 -9.98 -10.82
CA THR A 65 12.56 -9.41 -11.89
C THR A 65 12.92 -7.96 -11.59
N ARG A 66 11.96 -7.18 -11.10
CA ARG A 66 12.13 -5.76 -10.77
C ARG A 66 11.11 -5.27 -9.74
N VAL A 67 11.42 -4.14 -9.11
CA VAL A 67 10.54 -3.43 -8.19
C VAL A 67 10.12 -2.10 -8.82
N GLU A 68 8.82 -1.89 -8.97
CA GLU A 68 8.24 -0.64 -9.46
C GLU A 68 7.79 0.24 -8.29
N GLN A 69 8.07 1.53 -8.36
CA GLN A 69 7.65 2.48 -7.34
C GLN A 69 6.26 3.05 -7.68
N THR A 70 5.33 2.99 -6.74
CA THR A 70 3.98 3.56 -6.90
C THR A 70 3.56 4.41 -5.69
N GLY A 71 2.71 5.39 -5.95
CA GLY A 71 2.19 6.33 -4.95
C GLY A 71 1.01 5.77 -4.16
N LEU A 72 0.58 6.51 -3.14
CA LEU A 72 -0.67 6.22 -2.44
C LEU A 72 -1.87 6.32 -3.39
N GLY A 73 -2.85 5.43 -3.24
CA GLY A 73 -4.10 5.46 -4.01
C GLY A 73 -3.99 4.98 -5.46
N THR A 74 -2.81 4.62 -5.97
CA THR A 74 -2.64 4.15 -7.35
C THR A 74 -2.69 2.62 -7.48
N VAL A 75 -2.90 1.90 -6.38
CA VAL A 75 -2.91 0.43 -6.33
C VAL A 75 -4.22 -0.09 -5.76
N PHE A 76 -4.75 -1.13 -6.40
CA PHE A 76 -5.98 -1.81 -6.02
C PHE A 76 -5.63 -3.21 -5.52
N MET A 77 -5.84 -3.49 -4.24
CA MET A 77 -5.46 -4.74 -3.59
C MET A 77 -6.61 -5.75 -3.60
N CYS A 78 -6.32 -6.99 -4.01
CA CYS A 78 -7.25 -8.11 -3.93
C CYS A 78 -7.46 -8.56 -2.49
N THR A 79 -8.73 -8.66 -2.08
CA THR A 79 -9.14 -9.08 -0.73
C THR A 79 -9.63 -10.53 -0.67
N HIS A 80 -9.49 -11.31 -1.75
CA HIS A 80 -9.93 -12.70 -1.76
C HIS A 80 -9.17 -13.54 -0.73
N GLY A 81 -9.92 -14.32 0.08
CA GLY A 81 -9.36 -15.16 1.15
C GLY A 81 -8.80 -14.38 2.34
N GLY A 82 -9.15 -13.11 2.50
CA GLY A 82 -8.69 -12.26 3.60
C GLY A 82 -9.60 -11.07 3.81
N THR A 83 -9.12 -10.07 4.56
CA THR A 83 -9.83 -8.80 4.72
C THR A 83 -8.98 -7.66 4.19
N ARG A 84 -9.62 -6.53 3.88
CA ARG A 84 -8.95 -5.29 3.43
C ARG A 84 -7.88 -4.77 4.40
N TYR A 85 -7.97 -5.11 5.69
CA TYR A 85 -7.02 -4.70 6.73
C TYR A 85 -6.14 -5.86 7.23
N GLY A 86 -6.55 -7.10 6.96
CA GLY A 86 -5.86 -8.30 7.41
C GLY A 86 -4.64 -8.61 6.55
N ASN A 87 -3.67 -9.28 7.14
CA ASN A 87 -2.45 -9.69 6.44
C ASN A 87 -2.58 -11.06 5.74
N ALA A 88 -3.75 -11.70 5.82
CA ALA A 88 -4.06 -12.98 5.17
C ALA A 88 -4.65 -12.78 3.76
N GLY A 89 -4.70 -13.86 2.97
CA GLY A 89 -5.31 -13.88 1.65
C GLY A 89 -4.38 -13.52 0.49
N CYS A 90 -4.97 -13.33 -0.69
CA CYS A 90 -4.27 -13.16 -1.97
C CYS A 90 -3.37 -11.91 -2.00
N ARG A 91 -3.94 -10.74 -1.69
CA ARG A 91 -3.25 -9.43 -1.60
C ARG A 91 -2.42 -9.03 -2.83
N ARG A 92 -2.68 -9.64 -3.99
CA ARG A 92 -2.15 -9.16 -5.28
C ARG A 92 -2.69 -7.77 -5.57
N THR A 93 -1.84 -6.92 -6.13
CA THR A 93 -2.21 -5.53 -6.45
C THR A 93 -2.29 -5.29 -7.95
N TYR A 94 -3.19 -4.41 -8.34
CA TYR A 94 -3.43 -4.03 -9.73
C TYR A 94 -3.42 -2.51 -9.87
N LEU A 95 -3.21 -2.02 -11.09
CA LEU A 95 -3.12 -0.57 -11.37
C LEU A 95 -4.49 0.03 -11.72
N SER A 96 -5.51 -0.80 -11.93
CA SER A 96 -6.89 -0.38 -12.13
C SER A 96 -7.87 -1.31 -11.43
N GLN A 97 -9.05 -0.78 -11.09
CA GLN A 97 -10.15 -1.57 -10.53
C GLN A 97 -10.62 -2.65 -11.52
N ARG A 98 -10.57 -2.37 -12.83
CA ARG A 98 -10.91 -3.31 -13.90
C ARG A 98 -10.00 -4.55 -13.84
N ASP A 99 -8.69 -4.34 -13.77
CA ASP A 99 -7.71 -5.44 -13.73
C ASP A 99 -7.91 -6.32 -12.49
N LEU A 100 -8.27 -5.69 -11.36
CA LEU A 100 -8.61 -6.42 -10.14
C LEU A 100 -9.86 -7.29 -10.32
N GLN A 101 -10.91 -6.75 -10.95
CA GLN A 101 -12.17 -7.48 -11.18
C GLN A 101 -11.98 -8.67 -12.12
N VAL A 102 -11.28 -8.51 -13.23
CA VAL A 102 -11.01 -9.59 -14.20
C VAL A 102 -10.20 -10.73 -13.57
N SER A 103 -9.31 -10.41 -12.63
CA SER A 103 -8.44 -11.39 -11.98
C SER A 103 -9.03 -12.03 -10.72
N SER A 104 -10.26 -11.68 -10.34
CA SER A 104 -10.96 -12.18 -9.14
C SER A 104 -12.15 -13.08 -9.47
N ILE A 105 -12.31 -13.46 -10.74
CA ILE A 105 -13.25 -14.47 -11.28
C ILE A 105 -12.44 -15.74 -11.53
#